data_AF-A0A379W7P9-F1
#
_entry.id   AF-A0A379W7P9-F1
#
_cell.length_a   1.000
_cell.length_b   1.000
_cell.length_c   1.000
_cell.angle_alpha   90.00
_cell.angle_beta   90.00
_cell.angle_gamma   90.00
#
_symmetry.space_group_name_H-M   'P 1'
#
loop_
_entity.id
_entity.type
_entity.pdbx_description
1 polymer ?
#
loop_
_entity_poly.entity_id
_entity_poly.type
_entity_poly.pdbx_seq_one_letter_code
_entity_poly.pdbx_strand_id
1 'polypeptide(L)'
;MNAWEEAFTIIESRLPLPGHIHVFENLELQATPEWSLDESLCVLLLTNTGNAVISRRIAALSGVARLVKERTELFYNPLKYYLMHTSSVSSLQSILQILNETLADVTALVQRLKEPLRDYAQSPSLSLSLLAKLLLSRIKETTFNAKSAMSLAINTPSNKSMEVVSFADESCLLNIFQEVWPELPTLVATRMESYITGDAESVFKHFMKERYELKYDRGNYVKPSARTLLWHSELFLAIFDNVLTEFRHNSGVRDCGKQA
;
A
#
# COMPACT_ATOMS: atom_id res chain seq x y z
N MET A 1 14.66 -26.66 -8.02
CA MET A 1 15.27 -26.38 -6.71
C MET A 1 14.30 -25.46 -5.97
N ASN A 2 13.93 -25.79 -4.74
CA ASN A 2 12.97 -25.00 -3.99
C ASN A 2 13.68 -23.74 -3.45
N ALA A 3 13.12 -22.55 -3.67
CA ALA A 3 13.72 -21.28 -3.23
C ALA A 3 13.97 -21.23 -1.71
N TRP A 4 13.15 -21.95 -0.94
CA TRP A 4 13.32 -22.06 0.51
C TRP A 4 14.61 -22.77 0.90
N GLU A 5 15.00 -23.83 0.18
CA GLU A 5 16.23 -24.58 0.47
C GLU A 5 17.48 -23.72 0.25
N GLU A 6 17.49 -22.91 -0.81
CA GLU A 6 18.59 -22.01 -1.15
C GLU A 6 18.72 -20.86 -0.13
N ALA A 7 17.59 -20.26 0.26
CA ALA A 7 17.57 -19.20 1.27
C ALA A 7 18.12 -19.69 2.63
N PHE A 8 17.72 -20.88 3.08
CA PHE A 8 18.21 -21.45 4.34
C PHE A 8 19.71 -21.74 4.31
N THR A 9 20.22 -22.29 3.21
CA THR A 9 21.66 -22.56 3.04
C THR A 9 22.49 -21.28 3.18
N ILE A 10 22.00 -20.16 2.64
CA ILE A 10 22.67 -18.86 2.74
C ILE A 10 22.58 -18.29 4.17
N ILE A 11 21.41 -18.39 4.82
CA ILE A 11 21.23 -17.89 6.19
C ILE A 11 22.09 -18.67 7.18
N GLU A 12 22.09 -20.01 7.08
CA GLU A 12 22.89 -20.91 7.92
C GLU A 12 24.38 -20.64 7.76
N SER A 13 24.85 -20.41 6.53
CA SER A 13 26.27 -20.10 6.27
C SER A 13 26.71 -18.70 6.74
N ARG A 14 25.78 -17.78 7.01
CA ARG A 14 26.09 -16.38 7.39
C ARG A 14 25.85 -16.05 8.86
N LEU A 15 25.09 -16.86 9.58
CA LEU A 15 24.89 -16.66 11.02
C LEU A 15 26.00 -17.39 11.80
N PRO A 16 26.77 -16.70 12.65
CA PRO A 16 27.67 -17.36 13.57
C PRO A 16 26.82 -17.90 14.73
N LEU A 17 26.13 -19.03 14.52
CA LEU A 17 25.35 -19.67 15.57
C LEU A 17 26.27 -20.63 16.35
N PRO A 18 26.60 -20.34 17.63
CA PRO A 18 27.30 -21.31 18.46
C PRO A 18 26.33 -22.43 18.85
N GLY A 19 26.55 -23.62 18.30
CA GLY A 19 25.82 -24.84 18.65
C GLY A 19 24.44 -25.00 17.99
N HIS A 20 23.84 -26.19 18.19
CA HIS A 20 22.50 -26.56 17.70
C HIS A 20 21.38 -25.85 18.48
N ILE A 21 21.35 -24.51 18.44
CA ILE A 21 20.25 -23.74 19.01
C ILE A 21 19.28 -23.41 17.88
N HIS A 22 18.21 -24.19 17.79
CA HIS A 22 17.06 -23.94 16.92
C HIS A 22 16.23 -22.77 17.48
N VAL A 23 16.70 -21.52 17.29
CA VAL A 23 15.95 -20.30 17.69
C VAL A 23 14.87 -19.94 16.66
N PHE A 24 14.89 -20.57 15.48
CA PHE A 24 13.88 -20.37 14.45
C PHE A 24 12.76 -21.40 14.61
N GLU A 25 11.51 -20.94 14.46
CA GLU A 25 10.37 -21.84 14.26
C GLU A 25 10.68 -22.85 13.17
N ASN A 26 10.28 -24.12 13.37
CA ASN A 26 10.46 -25.15 12.37
C ASN A 26 9.69 -24.74 11.11
N LEU A 27 10.42 -24.51 10.02
CA LEU A 27 9.81 -24.28 8.71
C LEU A 27 9.19 -25.60 8.25
N GLU A 28 7.87 -25.69 8.28
CA GLU A 28 7.14 -26.80 7.68
C GLU A 28 7.23 -26.68 6.16
N LEU A 29 8.25 -27.29 5.56
CA LEU A 29 8.46 -27.30 4.10
C LEU A 29 7.22 -27.79 3.33
N GLN A 30 6.40 -28.66 3.93
CA GLN A 30 5.16 -29.15 3.34
C GLN A 30 4.04 -28.12 3.29
N ALA A 31 4.13 -27.02 4.06
CA ALA A 31 3.20 -25.89 4.01
C ALA A 31 3.70 -24.76 3.08
N THR A 32 4.89 -24.89 2.49
CA THR A 32 5.42 -23.86 1.58
C THR A 32 4.79 -23.96 0.20
N PRO A 33 4.36 -22.84 -0.42
CA PRO A 33 3.81 -22.86 -1.76
C PRO A 33 4.86 -23.35 -2.75
N GLU A 34 4.45 -24.20 -3.71
CA GLU A 34 5.31 -24.70 -4.80
C GLU A 34 5.62 -23.58 -5.79
N TRP A 35 6.51 -22.66 -5.40
CA TRP A 35 6.98 -21.57 -6.26
C TRP A 35 8.33 -21.91 -6.89
N SER A 36 8.48 -21.51 -8.14
CA SER A 36 9.80 -21.45 -8.77
C SER A 36 10.70 -20.42 -8.07
N LEU A 37 12.01 -20.53 -8.30
CA LEU A 37 12.98 -19.54 -7.83
C LEU A 37 12.64 -18.13 -8.35
N ASP A 38 12.29 -18.03 -9.63
CA ASP A 38 11.90 -16.78 -10.28
C ASP A 38 10.65 -16.15 -9.62
N GLU A 39 9.61 -16.94 -9.36
CA GLU A 39 8.41 -16.45 -8.65
C GLU A 39 8.73 -15.99 -7.24
N SER A 40 9.60 -16.72 -6.53
CA SER A 40 10.03 -16.37 -5.18
C SER A 40 10.81 -15.06 -5.15
N LEU A 41 11.69 -14.83 -6.13
CA LEU A 41 12.38 -13.56 -6.31
C LEU A 41 11.42 -12.42 -6.66
N CYS A 42 10.39 -12.67 -7.46
CA CYS A 42 9.33 -11.70 -7.73
C CYS A 42 8.57 -11.32 -6.46
N VAL A 43 8.24 -12.28 -5.59
CA VAL A 43 7.59 -11.99 -4.29
C VAL A 43 8.50 -11.19 -3.36
N LEU A 44 9.78 -11.54 -3.27
CA LEU A 44 10.77 -10.78 -2.51
C LEU A 44 10.87 -9.33 -3.01
N LEU A 45 10.80 -9.14 -4.32
CA LEU A 45 10.84 -7.82 -4.92
C LEU A 45 9.55 -7.03 -4.61
N LEU A 46 8.39 -7.66 -4.75
CA LEU A 46 7.08 -7.06 -4.44
C LEU A 46 6.98 -6.65 -2.97
N THR A 47 7.40 -7.49 -2.03
CA THR A 47 7.42 -7.18 -0.59
C THR A 47 8.36 -6.00 -0.28
N ASN A 48 9.47 -5.86 -1.00
CA ASN A 48 10.36 -4.70 -0.87
C ASN A 48 9.78 -3.38 -1.41
N THR A 49 8.65 -3.40 -2.12
CA THR A 49 7.95 -2.15 -2.48
C THR A 49 7.26 -1.49 -1.28
N GLY A 50 7.10 -2.20 -0.17
CA GLY A 50 6.69 -1.67 1.14
C GLY A 50 7.84 -1.15 2.00
N ASN A 51 9.09 -1.17 1.51
CA ASN A 51 10.25 -0.80 2.31
C ASN A 51 10.19 0.66 2.75
N ALA A 52 10.48 0.91 4.03
CA ALA A 52 10.53 2.24 4.60
C ALA A 52 11.60 3.13 3.96
N VAL A 53 12.74 2.55 3.60
CA VAL A 53 13.86 3.28 2.98
C VAL A 53 13.51 3.57 1.53
N ILE A 54 13.38 4.86 1.20
CA ILE A 54 12.86 5.33 -0.09
C ILE A 54 13.68 4.80 -1.26
N SER A 55 15.02 4.76 -1.14
CA SER A 55 15.89 4.25 -2.21
C SER A 55 15.65 2.76 -2.50
N ARG A 56 15.43 1.94 -1.46
CA ARG A 56 15.14 0.50 -1.61
C ARG A 56 13.76 0.30 -2.23
N ARG A 57 12.77 1.07 -1.80
CA ARG A 57 11.42 1.05 -2.37
C ARG A 57 11.43 1.43 -3.85
N ILE A 58 12.14 2.50 -4.24
CA ILE A 58 12.27 2.91 -5.64
C ILE A 58 12.93 1.80 -6.46
N ALA A 59 14.05 1.24 -5.98
CA ALA A 59 14.74 0.15 -6.68
C ALA A 59 13.83 -1.07 -6.87
N ALA A 60 13.04 -1.43 -5.85
CA ALA A 60 12.07 -2.52 -5.92
C ALA A 60 10.98 -2.24 -6.96
N LEU A 61 10.36 -1.05 -6.92
CA LEU A 61 9.34 -0.63 -7.88
C LEU A 61 9.87 -0.60 -9.32
N SER A 62 11.08 -0.08 -9.54
CA SER A 62 11.73 -0.09 -10.85
C SER A 62 11.99 -1.52 -11.35
N GLY A 63 12.44 -2.41 -10.46
CA GLY A 63 12.63 -3.82 -10.77
C GLY A 63 11.31 -4.50 -11.17
N VAL A 64 10.23 -4.24 -10.42
CA VAL A 64 8.88 -4.76 -10.75
C VAL A 64 8.43 -4.24 -12.10
N ALA A 65 8.53 -2.93 -12.36
CA ALA A 65 8.13 -2.35 -13.64
C ALA A 65 8.89 -2.97 -14.82
N ARG A 66 10.20 -3.22 -14.67
CA ARG A 66 11.00 -3.89 -15.69
C ARG A 66 10.54 -5.33 -15.92
N LEU A 67 10.36 -6.10 -14.85
CA LEU A 67 10.00 -7.51 -14.97
C LEU A 67 8.56 -7.72 -15.46
N VAL A 68 7.62 -6.84 -15.10
CA VAL A 68 6.27 -6.82 -15.68
C VAL A 68 6.31 -6.56 -17.18
N LYS A 69 7.30 -5.80 -17.67
CA LYS A 69 7.46 -5.55 -19.11
C LYS A 69 8.11 -6.72 -19.84
N GLU A 70 9.11 -7.34 -19.23
CA GLU A 70 9.97 -8.33 -19.90
C GLU A 70 9.53 -9.78 -19.68
N ARG A 71 8.89 -10.08 -18.54
CA ARG A 71 8.61 -11.43 -18.04
C ARG A 71 7.26 -11.52 -17.32
N THR A 72 6.20 -10.99 -17.94
CA THR A 72 4.84 -10.93 -17.38
C THR A 72 4.32 -12.29 -16.90
N GLU A 73 4.73 -13.39 -17.52
CA GLU A 73 4.32 -14.75 -17.20
C GLU A 73 4.70 -15.18 -15.77
N LEU A 74 5.76 -14.59 -15.20
CA LEU A 74 6.22 -14.87 -13.85
C LEU A 74 5.33 -14.23 -12.76
N PHE A 75 4.50 -13.25 -13.12
CA PHE A 75 3.86 -12.38 -12.13
C PHE A 75 2.54 -12.89 -11.57
N TYR A 76 1.95 -13.97 -12.11
CA TYR A 76 0.64 -14.40 -11.63
C TYR A 76 0.63 -14.81 -10.15
N ASN A 77 1.38 -15.85 -9.79
CA ASN A 77 1.39 -16.33 -8.40
C ASN A 77 1.97 -15.27 -7.45
N PRO A 78 3.07 -14.56 -7.79
CA PRO A 78 3.60 -13.51 -6.94
C PRO A 78 2.64 -12.36 -6.68
N LEU A 79 1.97 -11.83 -7.72
CA LEU A 79 1.00 -10.75 -7.53
C LEU A 79 -0.25 -11.23 -6.82
N LYS A 80 -0.75 -12.43 -7.12
CA LYS A 80 -1.90 -12.98 -6.40
C LYS A 80 -1.60 -13.06 -4.91
N TYR A 81 -0.44 -13.59 -4.54
CA TYR A 81 0.02 -13.64 -3.16
C TYR A 81 0.10 -12.23 -2.57
N TYR A 82 0.83 -11.33 -3.22
CA TYR A 82 1.04 -9.97 -2.74
C TYR A 82 -0.27 -9.18 -2.55
N LEU A 83 -1.21 -9.30 -3.48
CA LEU A 83 -2.53 -8.66 -3.45
C LEU A 83 -3.44 -9.23 -2.36
N MET A 84 -3.24 -10.48 -1.95
CA MET A 84 -4.04 -11.12 -0.91
C MET A 84 -3.46 -10.97 0.51
N HIS A 85 -2.23 -10.47 0.64
CA HIS A 85 -1.56 -10.29 1.92
C HIS A 85 -1.45 -8.81 2.28
N THR A 86 -1.17 -8.55 3.56
CA THR A 86 -1.15 -7.20 4.11
C THR A 86 -0.01 -6.36 3.52
N SER A 87 -0.37 -5.42 2.66
CA SER A 87 0.51 -4.41 2.07
C SER A 87 -0.06 -3.00 2.34
N SER A 88 0.79 -1.98 2.40
CA SER A 88 0.29 -0.60 2.58
C SER A 88 -0.46 -0.13 1.34
N VAL A 89 -1.41 0.80 1.53
CA VAL A 89 -2.21 1.39 0.44
C VAL A 89 -1.30 1.96 -0.64
N SER A 90 -0.27 2.71 -0.27
CA SER A 90 0.63 3.34 -1.23
C SER A 90 1.46 2.32 -2.03
N SER A 91 1.84 1.18 -1.44
CA SER A 91 2.57 0.13 -2.15
C SER A 91 1.66 -0.61 -3.12
N LEU A 92 0.44 -0.96 -2.70
CA LEU A 92 -0.57 -1.54 -3.60
C LEU A 92 -0.91 -0.59 -4.74
N GLN A 93 -1.11 0.70 -4.45
CA GLN A 93 -1.36 1.74 -5.45
C GLN A 93 -0.22 1.80 -6.47
N SER A 94 1.03 1.79 -6.01
CA SER A 94 2.20 1.81 -6.90
C SER A 94 2.24 0.59 -7.83
N ILE A 95 1.93 -0.61 -7.32
CA ILE A 95 1.88 -1.83 -8.15
C ILE A 95 0.74 -1.78 -9.17
N LEU A 96 -0.47 -1.39 -8.75
CA LEU A 96 -1.60 -1.28 -9.68
C LEU A 96 -1.37 -0.16 -10.71
N GLN A 97 -0.67 0.92 -10.34
CA GLN A 97 -0.25 1.96 -11.28
C GLN A 97 0.72 1.41 -12.32
N ILE A 98 1.75 0.66 -11.91
CA ILE A 98 2.69 0.01 -12.84
C ILE A 98 1.97 -0.88 -13.85
N LEU A 99 1.01 -1.68 -13.38
CA LEU A 99 0.21 -2.54 -14.28
C LEU A 99 -0.69 -1.73 -15.23
N ASN A 100 -1.15 -0.55 -14.81
CA ASN A 100 -1.96 0.33 -15.65
C ASN A 100 -1.11 1.14 -16.65
N GLU A 101 0.08 1.58 -16.28
CA GLU A 101 0.89 2.46 -17.13
C GLU A 101 1.89 1.71 -18.01
N THR A 102 2.13 0.43 -17.74
CA THR A 102 3.02 -0.38 -18.59
C THR A 102 2.52 -0.46 -20.02
N LEU A 103 3.46 -0.36 -20.97
CA LEU A 103 3.20 -0.55 -22.40
C LEU A 103 3.10 -2.04 -22.78
N ALA A 104 3.46 -2.96 -21.88
CA ALA A 104 3.35 -4.39 -22.13
C ALA A 104 1.88 -4.85 -22.04
N ASP A 105 1.53 -5.88 -22.84
CA ASP A 105 0.22 -6.49 -22.73
C ASP A 105 0.11 -7.34 -21.45
N VAL A 106 -0.64 -6.82 -20.48
CA VAL A 106 -0.93 -7.49 -19.21
C VAL A 106 -2.32 -8.12 -19.18
N THR A 107 -3.04 -8.17 -20.30
CA THR A 107 -4.44 -8.62 -20.35
C THR A 107 -4.62 -10.04 -19.81
N ALA A 108 -3.73 -10.97 -20.18
CA ALA A 108 -3.76 -12.34 -19.67
C ALA A 108 -3.49 -12.42 -18.15
N LEU A 109 -2.58 -11.58 -17.64
CA LEU A 109 -2.29 -11.49 -16.22
C LEU A 109 -3.48 -10.93 -15.44
N VAL A 110 -4.08 -9.84 -15.94
CA VAL A 110 -5.30 -9.22 -15.37
C VAL A 110 -6.46 -10.22 -15.36
N GLN A 111 -6.67 -10.96 -16.44
CA GLN A 111 -7.69 -12.01 -16.51
C GLN A 111 -7.53 -13.05 -15.41
N ARG A 112 -6.30 -13.47 -15.10
CA ARG A 112 -6.01 -14.44 -14.03
C ARG A 112 -6.15 -13.82 -12.63
N LEU A 113 -5.84 -12.53 -12.48
CA LEU A 113 -5.94 -11.77 -11.21
C LEU A 113 -7.31 -11.13 -10.97
N LYS A 114 -8.32 -11.53 -11.76
CA LYS A 114 -9.66 -10.94 -11.77
C LYS A 114 -10.31 -10.86 -10.39
N GLU A 115 -10.31 -11.94 -9.61
CA GLU A 115 -11.00 -11.95 -8.30
C GLU A 115 -10.33 -10.99 -7.28
N PRO A 116 -9.01 -11.03 -7.03
CA PRO A 116 -8.37 -10.01 -6.20
C PRO A 116 -8.63 -8.58 -6.68
N LEU A 117 -8.60 -8.34 -8.00
CA LEU A 117 -8.87 -7.01 -8.55
C LEU A 117 -10.33 -6.57 -8.31
N ARG A 118 -11.31 -7.48 -8.33
CA ARG A 118 -12.70 -7.15 -7.99
C ARG A 118 -12.84 -6.72 -6.54
N ASP A 119 -12.13 -7.38 -5.62
CA ASP A 119 -12.12 -7.00 -4.21
C ASP A 119 -11.56 -5.57 -4.05
N TYR A 120 -10.46 -5.25 -4.73
CA TYR A 120 -9.92 -3.90 -4.75
C TYR A 120 -10.83 -2.88 -5.44
N ALA A 121 -11.52 -3.26 -6.52
CA ALA A 121 -12.49 -2.40 -7.20
C ALA A 121 -13.65 -1.98 -6.27
N GLN A 122 -13.94 -2.77 -5.24
CA GLN A 122 -14.93 -2.49 -4.19
C GLN A 122 -14.30 -2.00 -2.88
N SER A 123 -12.99 -1.77 -2.85
CA SER A 123 -12.30 -1.30 -1.65
C SER A 123 -12.75 0.13 -1.29
N PRO A 124 -12.69 0.49 -0.01
CA PRO A 124 -13.03 1.83 0.45
C PRO A 124 -11.90 2.84 0.19
N SER A 125 -10.92 2.50 -0.66
CA SER A 125 -9.79 3.34 -1.05
C SER A 125 -10.04 3.80 -2.49
N LEU A 126 -10.15 5.12 -2.70
CA LEU A 126 -10.49 5.67 -4.02
C LEU A 126 -9.47 5.25 -5.07
N SER A 127 -8.18 5.39 -4.78
CA SER A 127 -7.09 5.07 -5.70
C SER A 127 -7.07 3.59 -6.08
N LEU A 128 -7.14 2.68 -5.10
CA LEU A 128 -7.14 1.23 -5.36
C LEU A 128 -8.40 0.81 -6.12
N SER A 129 -9.56 1.36 -5.75
CA SER A 129 -10.82 1.13 -6.47
C SER A 129 -10.74 1.57 -7.93
N LEU A 130 -10.24 2.79 -8.19
CA LEU A 130 -10.10 3.34 -9.53
C LEU A 130 -9.12 2.52 -10.38
N LEU A 131 -7.94 2.24 -9.85
CA LEU A 131 -6.90 1.52 -10.57
C LEU A 131 -7.30 0.08 -10.87
N ALA A 132 -7.97 -0.59 -9.94
CA ALA A 132 -8.49 -1.94 -10.16
C ALA A 132 -9.60 -1.94 -11.23
N LYS A 133 -10.52 -0.97 -11.20
CA LYS A 133 -11.55 -0.80 -12.24
C LYS A 133 -10.93 -0.54 -13.62
N LEU A 134 -9.89 0.29 -13.70
CA LEU A 134 -9.17 0.54 -14.94
C LEU A 134 -8.53 -0.73 -15.50
N LEU A 135 -7.89 -1.55 -14.65
CA LEU A 135 -7.35 -2.85 -15.06
C LEU A 135 -8.45 -3.80 -15.55
N LEU A 136 -9.53 -3.95 -14.77
CA LEU A 136 -10.66 -4.82 -15.11
C LEU A 136 -11.38 -4.39 -16.40
N SER A 137 -11.40 -3.09 -16.70
CA SER A 137 -11.97 -2.60 -17.96
C SER A 137 -11.24 -3.14 -19.21
N ARG A 138 -9.94 -3.48 -19.10
CA ARG A 138 -9.14 -4.08 -20.19
C ARG A 138 -9.67 -5.47 -20.60
N ILE A 139 -10.26 -6.19 -19.65
CA ILE A 139 -10.91 -7.49 -19.90
C ILE A 139 -12.43 -7.36 -20.06
N LYS A 140 -12.91 -6.16 -20.40
CA LYS A 140 -14.33 -5.82 -20.62
C LYS A 140 -15.23 -6.06 -19.41
N GLU A 141 -14.67 -5.99 -18.21
CA GLU A 141 -15.43 -6.08 -16.98
C GLU A 141 -15.78 -4.67 -16.49
N THR A 142 -17.08 -4.38 -16.38
CA THR A 142 -17.59 -3.02 -16.12
C THR A 142 -18.62 -2.95 -14.99
N THR A 143 -19.11 -4.09 -14.52
CA THR A 143 -20.12 -4.15 -13.47
C THR A 143 -19.46 -4.20 -12.09
N PHE A 144 -19.44 -3.05 -11.42
CA PHE A 144 -18.90 -2.92 -10.06
C PHE A 144 -19.95 -2.30 -9.16
N ASN A 145 -20.35 -3.03 -8.12
CA ASN A 145 -21.16 -2.45 -7.07
C ASN A 145 -20.26 -1.58 -6.20
N ALA A 146 -20.53 -0.27 -6.13
CA ALA A 146 -19.87 0.58 -5.16
C ALA A 146 -20.30 0.13 -3.76
N LYS A 147 -19.34 -0.22 -2.90
CA LYS A 147 -19.64 -0.28 -1.46
C LYS A 147 -20.02 1.13 -1.01
N SER A 148 -21.13 1.23 -0.29
CA SER A 148 -21.54 2.48 0.35
C SER A 148 -20.41 2.94 1.27
N ALA A 149 -19.87 4.12 0.99
CA ALA A 149 -18.93 4.78 1.88
C ALA A 149 -19.69 5.10 3.18
N MET A 150 -19.11 4.76 4.32
CA MET A 150 -19.67 5.14 5.62
C MET A 150 -19.47 6.65 5.76
N SER A 151 -20.52 7.43 5.54
CA SER A 151 -20.46 8.88 5.68
C SER A 151 -20.07 9.24 7.11
N LEU A 152 -18.99 10.01 7.24
CA LEU A 152 -18.57 10.53 8.53
C LEU A 152 -19.43 11.73 8.92
N ALA A 153 -19.90 11.73 10.17
CA ALA A 153 -20.41 12.94 10.78
C ALA A 153 -19.25 13.95 10.90
N ILE A 154 -19.50 15.19 10.48
CA ILE A 154 -18.54 16.29 10.66
C ILE A 154 -18.49 16.60 12.16
N ASN A 155 -17.54 15.96 12.85
CA ASN A 155 -17.17 16.31 14.21
C ASN A 155 -15.94 17.21 14.17
N THR A 156 -15.85 18.16 15.09
CA THR A 156 -14.67 19.01 15.24
C THR A 156 -13.49 18.16 15.75
N PRO A 157 -12.41 17.99 14.97
CA PRO A 157 -11.25 17.23 15.38
C PRO A 157 -10.46 17.97 16.46
N SER A 158 -9.69 17.24 17.28
CA SER A 158 -8.75 17.87 18.21
C SER A 158 -7.60 18.58 17.50
N ASN A 159 -7.03 19.61 18.15
CA ASN A 159 -5.84 20.32 17.66
C ASN A 159 -4.66 19.37 17.40
N LYS A 160 -4.47 18.36 18.27
CA LYS A 160 -3.46 17.33 18.10
C LYS A 160 -3.63 16.58 16.77
N SER A 161 -4.86 16.26 16.39
CA SER A 161 -5.14 15.58 15.13
C SER A 161 -4.81 16.46 13.92
N MET A 162 -5.20 17.73 13.98
CA MET A 162 -4.87 18.70 12.93
C MET A 162 -3.35 18.85 12.75
N GLU A 163 -2.59 18.93 13.84
CA GLU A 163 -1.13 19.01 13.80
C GLU A 163 -0.50 17.75 13.18
N VAL A 164 -0.97 16.56 13.59
CA VAL A 164 -0.47 15.29 13.04
C VAL A 164 -0.75 15.18 11.55
N VAL A 165 -1.95 15.57 11.10
CA VAL A 165 -2.30 15.58 9.68
C VAL A 165 -1.42 16.55 8.89
N SER A 166 -1.24 17.78 9.38
CA SER A 166 -0.37 18.77 8.73
C SER A 166 1.08 18.28 8.65
N PHE A 167 1.56 17.55 9.66
CA PHE A 167 2.89 16.97 9.67
C PHE A 167 3.02 15.76 8.73
N ALA A 168 1.95 14.98 8.58
CA ALA A 168 1.91 13.78 7.73
C ALA A 168 1.75 14.08 6.25
N ASP A 169 1.09 15.19 5.90
CA ASP A 169 0.91 15.64 4.52
C ASP A 169 2.18 16.29 3.95
N GLU A 170 3.24 15.49 3.78
CA GLU A 170 4.52 15.96 3.23
C GLU A 170 4.38 16.53 1.80
N SER A 171 3.32 16.16 1.07
CA SER A 171 3.08 16.57 -0.32
C SER A 171 2.11 17.75 -0.45
N CYS A 172 1.61 18.30 0.66
CA CYS A 172 0.62 19.37 0.68
C CYS A 172 -0.66 19.04 -0.12
N LEU A 173 -1.09 17.77 -0.16
CA LEU A 173 -2.29 17.35 -0.88
C LEU A 173 -3.54 18.05 -0.35
N LEU A 174 -3.65 18.23 0.97
CA LEU A 174 -4.81 18.93 1.55
C LEU A 174 -4.89 20.37 1.07
N ASN A 175 -3.74 21.05 0.93
CA ASN A 175 -3.71 22.42 0.42
C ASN A 175 -4.20 22.52 -1.03
N ILE A 176 -3.97 21.49 -1.83
CA ILE A 176 -4.44 21.43 -3.23
C ILE A 176 -5.94 21.15 -3.26
N PHE A 177 -6.40 20.14 -2.51
CA PHE A 177 -7.80 19.70 -2.60
C PHE A 177 -8.79 20.57 -1.81
N GLN A 178 -8.34 21.32 -0.80
CA GLN A 178 -9.21 22.23 -0.04
C GLN A 178 -9.80 23.35 -0.91
N GLU A 179 -9.18 23.69 -2.05
CA GLU A 179 -9.72 24.66 -3.00
C GLU A 179 -11.07 24.21 -3.59
N VAL A 180 -11.25 22.89 -3.73
CA VAL A 180 -12.46 22.28 -4.29
C VAL A 180 -13.35 21.66 -3.21
N TRP A 181 -12.76 21.26 -2.08
CA TRP A 181 -13.48 20.68 -0.95
C TRP A 181 -12.95 21.23 0.40
N PRO A 182 -13.44 22.40 0.84
CA PRO A 182 -12.93 23.09 2.03
C PRO A 182 -13.01 22.28 3.32
N GLU A 183 -13.97 21.36 3.45
CA GLU A 183 -14.15 20.51 4.62
C GLU A 183 -13.20 19.32 4.67
N LEU A 184 -12.47 19.02 3.58
CA LEU A 184 -11.62 17.84 3.47
C LEU A 184 -10.54 17.75 4.58
N PRO A 185 -9.79 18.82 4.91
CA PRO A 185 -8.81 18.76 6.00
C PRO A 185 -9.43 18.33 7.33
N THR A 186 -10.61 18.87 7.65
CA THR A 186 -11.36 18.54 8.87
C THR A 186 -11.78 17.08 8.87
N LEU A 187 -12.35 16.57 7.76
CA LEU A 187 -12.76 15.17 7.64
C LEU A 187 -11.59 14.20 7.81
N VAL A 188 -10.46 14.49 7.18
CA VAL A 188 -9.23 13.69 7.30
C VAL A 188 -8.71 13.71 8.73
N ALA A 189 -8.70 14.86 9.39
CA ALA A 189 -8.29 14.97 10.79
C ALA A 189 -9.25 14.25 11.75
N THR A 190 -10.56 14.33 11.55
CA THR A 190 -11.53 13.59 12.35
C THR A 190 -11.33 12.08 12.22
N ARG A 191 -10.98 11.60 11.01
CA ARG A 191 -10.66 10.19 10.79
C ARG A 191 -9.29 9.78 11.34
N MET A 192 -8.30 10.66 11.27
CA MET A 192 -6.97 10.45 11.88
C MET A 192 -7.06 10.33 13.40
N GLU A 193 -7.98 11.06 14.03
CA GLU A 193 -8.13 11.08 15.49
C GLU A 193 -8.36 9.68 16.08
N SER A 194 -9.12 8.81 15.40
CA SER A 194 -9.36 7.43 15.86
C SER A 194 -8.11 6.55 15.88
N TYR A 195 -7.03 6.95 15.21
CA TYR A 195 -5.78 6.20 15.15
C TYR A 195 -4.69 6.75 16.07
N ILE A 196 -4.86 7.95 16.62
CA ILE A 196 -3.82 8.63 17.43
C ILE A 196 -4.27 8.93 18.87
N THR A 197 -5.47 8.47 19.24
CA THR A 197 -6.08 8.61 20.57
C THR A 197 -6.61 7.26 21.06
N GLY A 198 -6.95 7.19 22.36
CA GLY A 198 -7.48 5.97 22.98
C GLY A 198 -6.50 4.80 22.90
N ASP A 199 -7.05 3.59 22.72
CA ASP A 199 -6.26 2.35 22.69
C ASP A 199 -5.26 2.31 21.52
N ALA A 200 -5.56 2.98 20.41
CA ALA A 200 -4.72 3.03 19.21
C ALA A 200 -3.45 3.90 19.37
N GLU A 201 -3.42 4.82 20.35
CA GLU A 201 -2.31 5.76 20.52
C GLU A 201 -0.97 5.03 20.78
N SER A 202 -1.01 3.95 21.56
CA SER A 202 0.19 3.15 21.87
C SER A 202 0.80 2.53 20.62
N VAL A 203 -0.05 1.96 19.75
CA VAL A 203 0.32 1.35 18.47
C VAL A 203 0.87 2.40 17.51
N PHE A 204 0.20 3.56 17.42
CA PHE A 204 0.68 4.67 16.59
C PHE A 204 2.07 5.15 17.03
N LYS A 205 2.28 5.38 18.34
CA LYS A 205 3.58 5.79 18.88
C LYS A 205 4.67 4.74 18.65
N HIS A 206 4.33 3.46 18.73
CA HIS A 206 5.26 2.36 18.46
C HIS A 206 5.79 2.41 17.02
N PHE A 207 4.92 2.40 16.02
CA PHE A 207 5.33 2.44 14.61
C PHE A 207 6.02 3.76 14.23
N MET A 208 5.59 4.86 14.83
CA MET A 208 6.28 6.15 14.70
C MET A 208 7.72 6.05 15.16
N LYS A 209 7.95 5.55 16.38
CA LYS A 209 9.29 5.38 16.95
C LYS A 209 10.16 4.49 16.07
N GLU A 210 9.65 3.35 15.61
CA GLU A 210 10.38 2.43 14.73
C GLU A 210 10.86 3.12 13.44
N ARG A 211 9.99 3.88 12.78
CA ARG A 211 10.35 4.62 11.54
C ARG A 211 11.34 5.75 11.80
N TYR A 212 11.30 6.38 12.97
CA TYR A 212 12.28 7.39 13.36
C TYR A 212 13.66 6.79 13.67
N GLU A 213 13.71 5.65 14.36
CA GLU A 213 14.95 4.91 14.57
C GLU A 213 15.58 4.47 13.25
N LEU A 214 14.78 4.06 12.25
CA LEU A 214 15.29 3.78 10.90
C LEU A 214 15.86 5.02 10.19
N LYS A 215 15.29 6.21 10.44
CA LYS A 215 15.71 7.46 9.81
C LYS A 215 17.01 8.01 10.41
N TYR A 216 17.14 7.94 11.74
CA TYR A 216 18.22 8.62 12.47
C TYR A 216 19.19 7.69 13.20
N ASP A 217 18.95 6.38 13.18
CA ASP A 217 19.53 5.38 14.09
C ASP A 217 19.09 5.60 15.56
N ARG A 218 19.19 4.57 16.40
CA ARG A 218 18.76 4.60 17.82
C ARG A 218 19.40 5.71 18.63
N GLY A 219 20.58 6.16 18.22
CA GLY A 219 21.33 7.23 18.87
C GLY A 219 21.26 8.60 18.19
N ASN A 220 20.48 8.75 17.11
CA ASN A 220 20.41 9.99 16.32
C ASN A 220 21.76 10.47 15.76
N TYR A 221 22.68 9.54 15.49
CA TYR A 221 24.05 9.85 15.10
C TYR A 221 24.26 9.91 13.57
N VAL A 222 23.36 9.34 12.78
CA VAL A 222 23.53 9.26 11.32
C VAL A 222 23.21 10.60 10.66
N LYS A 223 24.23 11.21 10.05
CA LYS A 223 24.10 12.44 9.24
C LYS A 223 24.79 12.25 7.87
N PRO A 224 24.10 12.54 6.75
CA PRO A 224 22.68 12.91 6.66
C PRO A 224 21.77 11.73 7.02
N SER A 225 20.59 12.02 7.57
CA SER A 225 19.60 11.01 7.92
C SER A 225 19.16 10.21 6.69
N ALA A 226 18.81 8.94 6.87
CA ALA A 226 18.28 8.12 5.78
C ALA A 226 16.92 8.66 5.30
N ARG A 227 16.72 8.74 3.98
CA ARG A 227 15.41 9.09 3.41
C ARG A 227 14.44 7.94 3.64
N THR A 228 13.57 8.11 4.63
CA THR A 228 12.65 7.07 5.11
C THR A 228 11.23 7.59 5.05
N LEU A 229 10.32 6.78 4.50
CA LEU A 229 8.89 7.03 4.52
C LEU A 229 8.35 6.77 5.92
N LEU A 230 7.77 7.79 6.52
CA LEU A 230 7.31 7.77 7.89
C LEU A 230 5.91 7.15 7.99
N TRP A 231 5.62 6.55 9.15
CA TRP A 231 4.38 5.80 9.36
C TRP A 231 3.13 6.70 9.26
N HIS A 232 3.17 7.88 9.88
CA HIS A 232 2.07 8.83 9.85
C HIS A 232 1.75 9.30 8.43
N SER A 233 2.74 9.40 7.53
CA SER A 233 2.52 9.72 6.11
C SER A 233 1.79 8.60 5.36
N GLU A 234 2.14 7.33 5.61
CA GLU A 234 1.42 6.17 5.06
C GLU A 234 -0.03 6.10 5.56
N LEU A 235 -0.21 6.32 6.87
CA LEU A 235 -1.54 6.36 7.49
C LEU A 235 -2.38 7.52 6.94
N PHE A 236 -1.77 8.70 6.77
CA PHE A 236 -2.41 9.85 6.15
C PHE A 236 -2.89 9.53 4.74
N LEU A 237 -2.05 8.94 3.89
CA LEU A 237 -2.45 8.56 2.53
C LEU A 237 -3.63 7.57 2.53
N ALA A 238 -3.61 6.57 3.41
CA ALA A 238 -4.70 5.61 3.52
C ALA A 238 -6.02 6.25 3.95
N ILE A 239 -5.97 7.20 4.90
CA ILE A 239 -7.14 7.94 5.38
C ILE A 239 -7.64 8.92 4.31
N PHE A 240 -6.73 9.70 3.72
CA PHE A 240 -7.03 10.65 2.67
C PHE A 240 -7.75 9.96 1.50
N ASP A 241 -7.21 8.83 1.03
CA ASP A 241 -7.78 8.07 -0.07
C ASP A 241 -9.13 7.43 0.28
N ASN A 242 -9.37 7.15 1.56
CA ASN A 242 -10.67 6.71 2.06
C ASN A 242 -11.70 7.84 2.04
N VAL A 243 -11.35 9.01 2.59
CA VAL A 243 -12.24 10.18 2.64
C VAL A 243 -12.59 10.67 1.23
N LEU A 244 -11.67 10.61 0.28
CA LEU A 244 -11.93 11.00 -1.11
C LEU A 244 -13.06 10.20 -1.78
N THR A 245 -13.42 9.01 -1.27
CA THR A 245 -14.59 8.27 -1.79
C THR A 245 -15.91 9.02 -1.54
N GLU A 246 -15.97 9.87 -0.51
CA GLU A 246 -17.15 10.68 -0.17
C GLU A 246 -17.29 11.94 -1.03
N PHE A 247 -16.24 12.34 -1.76
CA PHE A 247 -16.28 13.53 -2.61
C PHE A 247 -17.44 13.49 -3.61
N ARG A 248 -17.73 12.30 -4.18
CA ARG A 248 -18.86 12.11 -5.13
C ARG A 248 -20.24 12.28 -4.49
N HIS A 249 -20.37 12.12 -3.17
CA HIS A 249 -21.64 12.31 -2.48
C HIS A 249 -21.91 13.79 -2.16
N ASN A 250 -20.87 14.59 -1.93
CA ASN A 250 -21.01 16.02 -1.62
C ASN A 250 -21.01 16.94 -2.86
N SER A 251 -20.40 16.50 -3.97
CA SER A 251 -20.39 17.24 -5.23
C SER A 251 -21.70 17.06 -6.01
N GLY A 252 -22.83 17.39 -5.39
CA GLY A 252 -24.18 17.21 -5.90
C GLY A 252 -24.26 17.30 -7.42
N VAL A 253 -24.71 16.20 -8.03
CA VAL A 253 -25.12 16.17 -9.42
C VAL A 253 -26.09 17.34 -9.61
N ARG A 254 -25.62 18.43 -10.23
CA ARG A 254 -26.51 19.35 -10.93
C ARG A 254 -27.07 18.52 -12.09
N ASP A 255 -28.20 17.86 -11.82
CA ASP A 255 -29.09 17.42 -12.87
C ASP A 255 -29.42 18.69 -13.67
N CYS A 256 -28.76 18.84 -14.82
CA CYS A 256 -29.28 19.69 -15.88
C CYS A 256 -30.59 19.05 -16.29
N GLY A 257 -31.67 19.44 -15.60
CA GLY A 257 -33.03 19.14 -15.96
C GLY A 257 -33.21 19.48 -17.42
N LYS A 258 -33.65 18.49 -18.19
CA LYS A 258 -34.31 18.71 -19.47
C LYS A 258 -35.44 19.69 -19.21
N GLN A 259 -35.29 20.94 -19.64
CA GLN A 259 -36.44 21.78 -19.95
C GLN A 259 -36.80 21.50 -21.41
N ALA A 260 -37.96 20.88 -21.58
CA ALA A 260 -38.72 20.88 -22.81
C ALA A 260 -39.40 22.24 -23.00
#